data_AF-A0A519TSM6-F1
#
_entry.id   AF-A0A519TSM6-F1
#
_cell.length_a   1.000
_cell.length_b   1.000
_cell.length_c   1.000
_cell.angle_alpha   90.00
_cell.angle_beta   90.00
_cell.angle_gamma   90.00
#
_symmetry.space_group_name_H-M   'P 1'
#
loop_
_entity.id
_entity.type
_entity.pdbx_description
1 polymer ?
#
loop_
_entity_poly.entity_id
_entity_poly.type
_entity_poly.pdbx_seq_one_letter_code
_entity_poly.pdbx_strand_id
1 'polypeptide(L)'
;MVIKHSYSEYSHFEATDQYFVNDDQLYFAHLNRLVWSFVSGAGDGVTKDDIKESRFYVVDNQPLLCLEKKFTNTKNAKDNPIPDDVANKVVACKPINGLLKDFNALVSFKDKANKHCLEK
;
A
#
# COMPACT_ATOMS: atom_id res chain seq x y z
N MET A 1 14.50 10.68 2.26
CA MET A 1 13.70 10.33 3.47
C MET A 1 12.63 9.31 3.10
N VAL A 2 12.20 8.46 4.04
CA VAL A 2 11.05 7.57 3.85
C VAL A 2 10.00 7.87 4.91
N ILE A 3 8.75 8.07 4.48
CA ILE A 3 7.57 8.17 5.35
C ILE A 3 6.81 6.85 5.22
N LYS A 4 6.57 6.16 6.33
CA LYS A 4 5.75 4.96 6.39
C LYS A 4 4.47 5.26 7.16
N HIS A 5 3.32 5.01 6.55
CA HIS A 5 2.00 5.14 7.17
C HIS A 5 1.30 3.79 7.11
N SER A 6 1.11 3.17 8.26
CA SER A 6 0.38 1.89 8.38
C SER A 6 -0.92 2.13 9.11
N TYR A 7 -2.01 1.61 8.57
CA TYR A 7 -3.34 1.81 9.12
C TYR A 7 -4.21 0.59 8.81
N SER A 8 -5.20 0.38 9.66
CA SER A 8 -6.23 -0.65 9.48
C SER A 8 -7.58 0.05 9.51
N GLU A 9 -8.46 -0.34 8.59
CA GLU A 9 -9.83 0.15 8.57
C GLU A 9 -10.77 -1.03 8.76
N TYR A 10 -11.74 -0.87 9.65
CA TYR A 10 -12.64 -1.97 10.03
C TYR A 10 -11.86 -3.20 10.53
N SER A 11 -12.49 -4.38 10.52
CA SER A 11 -11.88 -5.62 11.02
C SER A 11 -11.10 -6.42 9.96
N HIS A 12 -11.26 -6.11 8.68
CA HIS A 12 -10.81 -6.97 7.57
C HIS A 12 -9.84 -6.32 6.59
N PHE A 13 -9.37 -5.09 6.86
CA PHE A 13 -8.51 -4.36 5.94
C PHE A 13 -7.29 -3.77 6.65
N GLU A 14 -6.14 -3.97 6.01
CA GLU A 14 -4.86 -3.41 6.43
C GLU A 14 -4.17 -2.74 5.24
N ALA A 15 -3.47 -1.65 5.54
CA ALA A 15 -2.77 -0.87 4.56
C ALA A 15 -1.41 -0.42 5.08
N THR A 16 -0.44 -0.37 4.18
CA THR A 16 0.84 0.28 4.44
C THR A 16 1.24 1.09 3.22
N ASP A 17 1.45 2.38 3.43
CA ASP A 17 1.94 3.32 2.45
C ASP A 17 3.37 3.72 2.78
N GLN A 18 4.23 3.67 1.77
CA GLN A 18 5.61 4.10 1.86
C GLN A 18 5.84 5.19 0.81
N TYR A 19 6.21 6.37 1.26
CA TYR A 19 6.54 7.52 0.43
C TYR A 19 8.03 7.78 0.51
N PHE A 20 8.68 7.80 -0.63
CA PHE A 20 10.11 8.04 -0.77
C PHE A 20 10.29 9.46 -1.30
N VAL A 21 11.00 10.27 -0.52
CA VAL A 21 11.00 11.72 -0.63
C VAL A 21 12.42 12.23 -0.81
N ASN A 22 12.59 13.14 -1.76
CA ASN A 22 13.81 13.93 -1.96
C ASN A 22 13.42 15.41 -2.03
N ASP A 23 14.08 16.28 -1.25
CA ASP A 23 13.77 17.72 -1.19
C ASP A 23 12.27 18.04 -1.01
N ASP A 24 11.62 17.32 -0.10
CA ASP A 24 10.16 17.37 0.15
C ASP A 24 9.26 17.02 -1.05
N GLN A 25 9.84 16.54 -2.15
CA GLN A 25 9.12 16.04 -3.32
C GLN A 25 9.03 14.51 -3.32
N LEU A 26 7.84 14.00 -3.61
CA LEU A 26 7.58 12.58 -3.79
C LEU A 26 8.16 12.12 -5.13
N TYR A 27 9.11 11.18 -5.12
CA TYR A 27 9.61 10.55 -6.35
C TYR A 27 9.15 9.10 -6.51
N PHE A 28 8.80 8.43 -5.40
CA PHE A 28 8.31 7.06 -5.44
C PHE A 28 7.34 6.77 -4.29
N ALA A 29 6.24 6.10 -4.59
CA ALA A 29 5.30 5.58 -3.60
C ALA A 29 5.06 4.09 -3.79
N HIS A 30 5.05 3.34 -2.68
CA HIS A 30 4.66 1.94 -2.62
C HIS A 30 3.50 1.78 -1.66
N LEU A 31 2.34 1.40 -2.20
CA LEU A 31 1.11 1.18 -1.44
C LEU A 31 0.83 -0.32 -1.39
N ASN A 32 0.71 -0.87 -0.19
CA ASN A 32 0.28 -2.24 0.03
C ASN A 32 -1.10 -2.24 0.67
N ARG A 33 -2.02 -3.03 0.13
CA ARG A 33 -3.40 -3.17 0.59
C ARG A 33 -3.69 -4.65 0.77
N LEU A 34 -4.16 -5.02 1.95
CA LEU A 34 -4.51 -6.38 2.32
C LEU A 34 -5.97 -6.39 2.76
N VAL A 35 -6.77 -7.25 2.15
CA VAL A 35 -8.13 -7.56 2.60
C VAL A 35 -8.19 -9.03 2.96
N TRP A 36 -8.50 -9.35 4.22
CA TRP A 36 -8.63 -10.74 4.63
C TRP A 36 -10.09 -11.18 4.68
N SER A 37 -10.35 -12.45 4.38
CA SER A 37 -11.69 -13.06 4.43
C SER A 37 -11.65 -14.56 4.70
N PHE A 38 -12.76 -15.15 5.11
CA PHE A 38 -12.88 -16.62 5.23
C PHE A 38 -12.97 -17.29 3.86
N VAL A 39 -12.36 -18.47 3.74
CA VAL A 39 -12.48 -19.31 2.54
C VAL A 39 -13.74 -20.16 2.65
N SER A 40 -14.71 -19.88 1.78
CA SER A 40 -15.98 -20.63 1.75
C SER A 40 -15.73 -22.12 1.45
N GLY A 41 -16.34 -23.01 2.25
CA GLY A 41 -16.25 -24.46 2.07
C GLY A 41 -14.94 -25.11 2.51
N ALA A 42 -13.98 -24.36 3.08
CA ALA A 42 -12.67 -24.88 3.50
C ALA A 42 -12.60 -25.34 4.97
N GLY A 43 -13.73 -25.38 5.68
CA GLY A 43 -13.80 -25.66 7.11
C GLY A 43 -13.54 -24.42 7.98
N ASP A 44 -13.69 -24.58 9.30
CA ASP A 44 -13.63 -23.47 10.24
C ASP A 44 -12.22 -22.86 10.32
N GLY A 45 -12.15 -21.53 10.26
CA GLY A 45 -10.93 -20.77 10.56
C GLY A 45 -9.89 -20.68 9.44
N VAL A 46 -10.21 -21.15 8.22
CA VAL A 46 -9.38 -20.92 7.03
C VAL A 46 -9.66 -19.52 6.49
N THR A 47 -8.62 -18.69 6.45
CA THR A 47 -8.66 -17.33 5.92
C THR A 47 -7.78 -17.20 4.69
N LYS A 48 -8.08 -16.22 3.85
CA LYS A 48 -7.24 -15.77 2.77
C LYS A 48 -7.03 -14.26 2.86
N ASP A 49 -5.87 -13.82 2.40
CA ASP A 49 -5.45 -12.43 2.31
C ASP A 49 -5.34 -12.08 0.83
N ASP A 50 -6.25 -11.25 0.33
CA ASP A 50 -6.17 -10.69 -1.02
C ASP A 50 -5.30 -9.43 -0.95
N ILE A 51 -4.11 -9.51 -1.55
CA ILE A 51 -3.08 -8.49 -1.47
C ILE A 51 -2.95 -7.76 -2.81
N LYS A 52 -2.91 -6.43 -2.74
CA LYS A 52 -2.61 -5.54 -3.86
C LYS A 52 -1.48 -4.60 -3.48
N GLU A 53 -0.37 -4.71 -4.21
CA GLU A 53 0.71 -3.74 -4.20
C GLU A 53 0.56 -2.79 -5.40
N SER A 54 0.77 -1.50 -5.17
CA SER A 54 0.81 -0.47 -6.21
C SER A 54 2.07 0.36 -6.05
N ARG A 55 2.79 0.57 -7.15
CA ARG A 55 4.03 1.34 -7.19
C ARG A 55 3.83 2.52 -8.13
N PHE A 56 4.17 3.72 -7.68
CA PHE A 56 4.06 4.95 -8.45
C PHE A 56 5.42 5.62 -8.50
N TYR A 57 5.94 5.83 -9.69
CA TYR A 57 7.10 6.71 -9.93
C TYR A 57 6.56 8.07 -10.33
N VAL A 58 7.03 9.12 -9.67
CA VAL A 58 6.45 10.47 -9.77
C VAL A 58 7.54 11.48 -10.15
N VAL A 59 7.23 12.35 -11.09
CA VAL A 59 8.06 13.49 -11.52
C VAL A 59 7.15 14.70 -11.67
N ASP A 60 7.53 15.85 -11.12
CA ASP A 60 6.72 17.09 -11.16
C ASP A 60 5.27 16.89 -10.72
N ASN A 61 5.05 16.09 -9.67
CA ASN A 61 3.74 15.70 -9.16
C ASN A 61 2.85 14.97 -10.18
N GLN A 62 3.43 14.42 -11.25
CA GLN A 62 2.77 13.60 -12.24
C GLN A 62 3.29 12.16 -12.19
N PRO A 63 2.41 11.15 -12.36
CA PRO A 63 2.84 9.77 -12.38
C PRO A 63 3.51 9.44 -13.72
N LEU A 64 4.77 9.00 -13.68
CA LEU A 64 5.55 8.58 -14.84
C LEU A 64 5.35 7.09 -15.16
N LEU A 65 5.34 6.24 -14.13
CA LEU A 65 5.18 4.80 -14.26
C LEU A 65 4.36 4.27 -13.09
N CYS A 66 3.39 3.42 -13.41
CA CYS A 66 2.54 2.76 -12.44
C CYS A 66 2.63 1.25 -12.62
N LEU A 67 2.94 0.55 -11.54
CA LEU A 67 2.98 -0.90 -11.51
C LEU A 67 1.93 -1.40 -10.52
N GLU A 68 1.24 -2.47 -10.89
CA GLU A 68 0.32 -3.18 -10.01
C GLU A 68 0.74 -4.64 -9.91
N LYS A 69 0.65 -5.18 -8.70
CA LYS A 69 0.87 -6.58 -8.40
C LYS A 69 -0.23 -7.03 -7.46
N LYS A 70 -0.82 -8.20 -7.75
CA LYS A 70 -1.91 -8.79 -6.99
C LYS A 70 -1.63 -10.26 -6.76
N PHE A 71 -1.88 -10.73 -5.56
CA PHE A 71 -1.74 -12.13 -5.20
C PHE A 71 -2.60 -12.42 -3.96
N THR A 72 -2.84 -13.71 -3.70
CA THR A 72 -3.64 -14.15 -2.56
C THR A 72 -2.83 -15.14 -1.76
N ASN A 73 -2.76 -14.94 -0.45
CA ASN A 73 -2.19 -15.92 0.48
C ASN A 73 -3.32 -16.59 1.25
N THR A 74 -3.38 -17.92 1.24
CA THR A 74 -4.32 -18.68 2.06
C THR A 74 -3.61 -19.23 3.29
N LYS A 75 -4.22 -19.09 4.46
CA LYS A 75 -3.66 -19.56 5.73
C LYS A 75 -3.29 -21.04 5.64
N ASN A 76 -2.04 -21.37 5.96
CA ASN A 76 -1.46 -22.72 5.95
C ASN A 76 -1.40 -23.42 4.58
N ALA A 77 -1.66 -22.73 3.48
CA ALA A 77 -1.46 -23.28 2.14
C ALA A 77 0.05 -23.40 1.83
N LYS A 78 0.47 -24.56 1.29
CA LYS A 78 1.88 -24.85 0.97
C LYS A 78 2.36 -24.19 -0.32
N ASP A 79 1.41 -23.77 -1.15
CA ASP A 79 1.59 -23.24 -2.50
C ASP A 79 1.29 -21.73 -2.59
N ASN A 80 1.31 -21.03 -1.45
CA ASN A 80 1.20 -19.56 -1.45
C ASN A 80 2.33 -18.94 -2.28
N PRO A 81 2.03 -17.91 -3.09
CA PRO A 81 3.04 -17.23 -3.88
C PRO A 81 4.06 -16.55 -2.97
N ILE A 82 5.33 -16.69 -3.31
CA ILE A 82 6.40 -15.85 -2.74
C ILE A 82 6.20 -14.45 -3.35
N PRO A 83 6.02 -13.39 -2.53
CA PRO A 83 5.75 -12.07 -3.06
C PRO A 83 6.77 -11.61 -4.11
N ASP A 84 8.05 -11.85 -3.91
CA ASP A 84 9.11 -11.40 -4.83
C ASP A 84 9.06 -12.09 -6.20
N ASP A 85 8.44 -13.26 -6.29
CA ASP A 85 8.27 -14.02 -7.54
C ASP A 85 7.04 -13.59 -8.34
N VAL A 86 6.10 -12.85 -7.73
CA VAL A 86 4.90 -12.37 -8.43
C VAL A 86 5.25 -11.12 -9.23
N ALA A 87 5.27 -11.27 -10.55
CA ALA A 87 5.63 -10.21 -11.48
C ALA A 87 4.72 -8.97 -11.36
N ASN A 88 5.35 -7.79 -11.45
CA ASN A 88 4.65 -6.54 -11.60
C ASN A 88 4.05 -6.41 -13.00
N LYS A 89 2.87 -5.78 -13.09
CA LYS A 89 2.25 -5.39 -14.36
C LYS A 89 2.31 -3.88 -14.51
N VAL A 90 2.81 -3.41 -15.64
CA VAL A 90 2.68 -1.99 -16.03
C VAL A 90 1.20 -1.72 -16.28
N VAL A 91 0.66 -0.69 -15.64
CA VAL A 91 -0.73 -0.25 -15.79
C VAL A 91 -0.77 1.22 -16.17
N ALA A 92 -1.86 1.62 -16.84
CA ALA A 92 -2.10 3.04 -17.08
C ALA A 92 -2.20 3.79 -15.75
N CYS A 93 -1.44 4.88 -15.63
CA CYS A 93 -1.46 5.71 -14.44
C CYS A 93 -2.80 6.43 -14.31
N LYS A 94 -3.46 6.24 -13.17
CA LYS A 94 -4.62 7.05 -12.77
C LYS A 94 -4.13 8.38 -12.19
N PRO A 95 -4.96 9.44 -12.19
CA PRO A 95 -4.64 10.67 -11.48
C PRO A 95 -4.24 10.39 -10.02
N ILE A 96 -3.12 10.98 -9.58
CA ILE A 96 -2.55 10.73 -8.25
C ILE A 96 -2.91 11.80 -7.22
N ASN A 97 -3.93 12.62 -7.48
CA ASN A 97 -4.33 13.73 -6.61
C ASN A 97 -4.64 13.23 -5.18
N GLY A 98 -5.24 12.05 -5.04
CA GLY A 98 -5.48 11.42 -3.73
C GLY A 98 -4.17 11.05 -3.03
N LEU A 99 -3.26 10.35 -3.72
CA LEU A 99 -1.94 10.00 -3.21
C LEU A 99 -1.16 11.23 -2.74
N LEU A 100 -1.16 12.31 -3.54
CA LEU A 100 -0.47 13.56 -3.20
C LEU A 100 -1.12 14.27 -2.02
N LYS A 101 -2.45 14.23 -1.91
CA LYS A 101 -3.16 14.78 -0.76
C LYS A 101 -2.75 14.09 0.53
N ASP A 102 -2.73 12.75 0.54
CA ASP A 102 -2.36 11.95 1.71
C ASP A 102 -0.88 12.17 2.07
N PHE A 103 -0.01 12.18 1.06
CA PHE A 103 1.41 12.49 1.21
C PHE A 103 1.64 13.87 1.85
N ASN A 104 1.02 14.92 1.32
CA ASN A 104 1.18 16.29 1.82
C ASN A 104 0.68 16.42 3.26
N ALA A 105 -0.41 15.74 3.60
CA ALA A 105 -0.88 15.66 4.98
C ALA A 105 0.22 15.06 5.87
N LEU A 106 0.79 13.90 5.52
CA LEU A 106 1.85 13.28 6.32
C LEU A 106 3.11 14.15 6.45
N VAL A 107 3.56 14.79 5.36
CA VAL A 107 4.71 15.71 5.38
C VAL A 107 4.46 16.88 6.33
N SER A 108 3.25 17.43 6.36
CA SER A 108 2.91 18.55 7.26
C SER A 108 2.98 18.20 8.75
N PHE A 109 2.97 16.91 9.08
CA PHE A 109 3.12 16.41 10.46
C PHE A 109 4.55 15.96 10.78
N LYS A 110 5.50 16.02 9.83
CA LYS A 110 6.86 15.47 10.01
C LYS A 110 7.61 16.06 11.20
N ASP A 111 7.32 17.32 11.54
CA ASP A 111 7.96 18.09 12.60
C ASP A 111 7.16 18.15 13.90
N LYS A 112 5.97 17.52 13.96
CA LYS A 112 5.15 17.49 15.19
C LYS A 112 5.68 16.47 16.20
N ALA A 113 5.50 16.77 17.48
CA ALA A 113 5.96 15.93 18.59
C ALA A 113 5.21 14.59 18.68
N ASN A 114 3.91 14.58 18.36
CA ASN A 114 3.10 13.36 18.35
C ASN A 114 2.97 12.82 16.91
N LYS A 115 3.86 11.88 16.53
CA LYS A 115 3.92 11.29 15.19
C LYS A 115 3.12 10.00 15.05
N HIS A 116 2.50 9.54 16.14
CA HIS A 116 1.88 8.21 16.20
C HIS A 116 0.46 8.18 15.67
N CYS A 117 -0.27 9.31 15.71
CA CYS A 117 -1.62 9.43 15.18
C CYS A 117 -1.80 10.79 14.51
N LEU A 118 -2.42 10.80 13.33
CA LEU A 118 -2.97 12.02 12.75
C LEU A 118 -4.25 12.36 13.54
N GLU A 119 -4.20 13.40 14.37
CA GLU A 119 -5.39 13.95 15.03
C GLU A 119 -6.38 14.44 13.96
N LYS A 120 -7.68 14.20 14.20
CA LYS A 120 -8.77 14.55 13.27
C LYS A 120 -8.93 16.05 13.08
#